data_AF-A0A832TM38-F1
#
_entry.id   AF-A0A832TM38-F1
#
_cell.length_a   1.000
_cell.length_b   1.000
_cell.length_c   1.000
_cell.angle_alpha   90.00
_cell.angle_beta   90.00
_cell.angle_gamma   90.00
#
_symmetry.space_group_name_H-M   'P 1'
#
loop_
_entity.id
_entity.type
_entity.pdbx_description
1 polymer ?
#
loop_
_entity_poly.entity_id
_entity_poly.type
_entity_poly.pdbx_seq_one_letter_code
_entity_poly.pdbx_strand_id
1 'polypeptide(L)'
;MVITPSSPSPQRPLDKESIRLVAKAEKVDPTVLARHVGGGSVVIMRRGDRCVGIGRGLRIKVNVNIGTSNVRSVPHEEVKKAVVAEHCGADTISDLSMGRDVEETRRLIFSHTSVPITTVPVYQAAAEQGIEGMDARDILDTVRRQAREGVSSMVVHCITRDILEACRREGRVLGLVSKGGSITAAFMLHHGCQNPFIEHFQEILGIMRSCGIVLSLGNSVRSGCIGDGWDQAQDEELHTNLALAEEAHRAGVQVIIEGAGGHIRYDRIASTIRRYRDASRFPLFVAGPLPTDIALGLDHIAGCVGASAAGAAGADYLCCITPAEHLGLPTPAQVREGLLAWRIAAHIGDLARLGLDMQDRKMAEKRALMDRKGQISLALDPEAARTSGADEETCTMCGDFCALRLMRRYLKGPR
;
A
#
# COMPACT_ATOMS: atom_id res chain seq x y z
N MET A 1 -11.57 -6.35 19.55
CA MET A 1 -11.85 -4.90 19.61
C MET A 1 -13.19 -4.72 18.93
N VAL A 2 -14.23 -4.29 19.65
CA VAL A 2 -15.54 -4.03 19.04
C VAL A 2 -15.32 -2.90 18.05
N ILE A 3 -15.42 -3.20 16.75
CA ILE A 3 -15.37 -2.18 15.69
C ILE A 3 -16.53 -1.25 15.99
N THR A 4 -16.29 0.05 16.11
CA THR A 4 -17.34 1.06 16.03
C THR A 4 -17.41 1.50 14.58
N PRO A 5 -18.36 0.97 13.77
CA PRO A 5 -18.71 1.52 12.48
C PRO A 5 -18.81 3.04 12.56
N SER A 6 -18.08 3.75 11.71
CA SER A 6 -18.29 5.19 11.51
C SER A 6 -19.04 5.38 10.21
N SER A 7 -20.14 6.12 10.25
CA SER A 7 -20.76 6.64 9.03
C SER A 7 -19.76 7.53 8.27
N PRO A 8 -19.81 7.58 6.93
CA PRO A 8 -19.01 8.52 6.15
C PRO A 8 -19.16 9.93 6.72
N SER A 9 -18.04 10.60 6.98
CA SER A 9 -18.04 11.96 7.48
C SER A 9 -16.75 12.64 7.03
N PRO A 10 -16.77 13.96 6.74
CA PRO A 10 -15.58 14.66 6.32
C PRO A 10 -14.45 14.48 7.33
N GLN A 11 -13.25 14.22 6.80
CA GLN A 11 -12.05 14.19 7.61
C GLN A 11 -11.78 15.61 8.17
N ARG A 12 -11.06 15.66 9.29
CA ARG A 12 -10.59 16.93 9.89
C ARG A 12 -9.08 17.04 9.74
N PRO A 13 -8.52 18.27 9.69
CA PRO A 13 -7.09 18.50 9.69
C PRO A 13 -6.35 17.76 10.81
N LEU A 14 -5.08 17.46 10.58
CA LEU A 14 -4.24 16.74 11.53
C LEU A 14 -4.12 17.51 12.85
N ASP A 15 -4.24 16.79 13.97
CA ASP A 15 -4.13 17.34 15.32
C ASP A 15 -2.99 16.70 16.14
N LYS A 16 -2.71 17.29 17.31
CA LYS A 16 -1.67 16.81 18.23
C LYS A 16 -1.99 15.43 18.80
N GLU A 17 -3.27 15.08 18.89
CA GLU A 17 -3.70 13.78 19.41
C GLU A 17 -3.34 12.65 18.44
N SER A 18 -3.54 12.87 17.14
CA SER A 18 -3.15 11.94 16.07
C SER A 18 -1.67 11.58 16.14
N ILE A 19 -0.80 12.56 16.39
CA ILE A 19 0.65 12.34 16.59
C ILE A 19 0.90 11.47 17.83
N ARG A 20 0.21 11.72 18.95
CA ARG A 20 0.38 10.93 20.18
C ARG A 20 -0.07 9.48 20.00
N LEU A 21 -1.18 9.26 19.30
CA LEU A 21 -1.70 7.91 19.01
C LEU A 21 -0.71 7.11 18.16
N VAL A 22 -0.17 7.71 17.10
CA VAL A 22 0.84 7.06 16.25
C VAL A 22 2.14 6.83 17.02
N ALA A 23 2.62 7.82 17.79
CA ALA A 23 3.83 7.68 18.59
C ALA A 23 3.74 6.50 19.58
N LYS A 24 2.59 6.35 20.24
CA LYS A 24 2.32 5.22 21.13
C LYS A 24 2.29 3.88 20.38
N ALA A 25 1.62 3.82 19.23
CA ALA A 25 1.49 2.61 18.44
C ALA A 25 2.84 2.13 17.86
N GLU A 26 3.68 3.06 17.44
CA GLU A 26 5.00 2.80 16.85
C GLU A 26 6.13 2.78 17.90
N LYS A 27 5.83 3.11 19.17
CA LYS A 27 6.79 3.20 20.28
C LYS A 27 7.95 4.18 20.00
N VAL A 28 7.62 5.33 19.41
CA VAL A 28 8.56 6.40 19.09
C VAL A 28 8.27 7.65 19.92
N ASP A 29 9.26 8.53 20.05
CA ASP A 29 9.08 9.80 20.75
C ASP A 29 8.11 10.73 19.97
N PRO A 30 7.07 11.29 20.61
CA PRO A 30 6.08 12.14 19.93
C PRO A 30 6.66 13.46 19.42
N THR A 31 7.73 13.99 20.03
CA THR A 31 8.40 15.22 19.58
C THR A 31 9.23 14.95 18.33
N VAL A 32 9.92 13.81 18.28
CA VAL A 32 10.61 13.31 17.08
C VAL A 32 9.60 13.09 15.96
N LEU A 33 8.48 12.42 16.24
CA LEU A 33 7.44 12.17 15.25
C LEU A 33 6.83 13.47 14.71
N ALA A 34 6.52 14.43 15.58
CA ALA A 34 5.98 15.73 15.16
C ALA A 34 6.94 16.48 14.21
N ARG A 35 8.26 16.40 14.43
CA ARG A 35 9.25 16.95 13.50
C ARG A 35 9.25 16.22 12.16
N HIS A 36 9.13 14.90 12.16
CA HIS A 36 9.07 14.13 10.91
C HIS A 36 7.82 14.44 10.09
N VAL A 37 6.67 14.60 10.76
CA VAL A 37 5.41 15.03 10.13
C VAL A 37 5.53 16.46 9.60
N GLY A 38 6.00 17.40 10.43
CA GLY A 38 6.17 18.80 10.03
C GLY A 38 7.18 18.99 8.89
N GLY A 39 8.19 18.12 8.80
CA GLY A 39 9.14 18.10 7.71
C GLY A 39 8.71 17.26 6.50
N GLY A 40 7.53 16.65 6.49
CA GLY A 40 7.01 15.86 5.36
C GLY A 40 7.62 14.46 5.18
N SER A 41 8.49 14.02 6.09
CA SER A 41 9.11 12.68 6.03
C SER A 41 8.27 11.55 6.63
N VAL A 42 7.15 11.92 7.27
CA VAL A 42 6.10 11.03 7.75
C VAL A 42 4.75 11.67 7.43
N VAL A 43 3.78 10.86 7.04
CA VAL A 43 2.37 11.28 6.99
C VAL A 43 1.55 10.48 7.99
N ILE A 44 0.42 11.05 8.41
CA ILE A 44 -0.58 10.37 9.23
C ILE A 44 -1.89 10.33 8.46
N MET A 45 -2.30 9.12 8.07
CA MET A 45 -3.65 8.85 7.57
C MET A 45 -4.58 8.57 8.75
N ARG A 46 -5.79 9.14 8.71
CA ARG A 46 -6.75 9.02 9.82
C ARG A 46 -8.12 8.59 9.32
N ARG A 47 -8.84 7.84 10.15
CA ARG A 47 -10.28 7.62 10.04
C ARG A 47 -10.88 7.39 11.43
N GLY A 48 -11.79 8.27 11.84
CA GLY A 48 -12.27 8.31 13.22
C GLY A 48 -11.09 8.44 14.19
N ASP A 49 -10.99 7.51 15.13
CA ASP A 49 -9.92 7.43 16.12
C ASP A 49 -8.70 6.62 15.65
N ARG A 50 -8.79 5.97 14.48
CA ARG A 50 -7.67 5.18 13.93
C ARG A 50 -6.72 6.07 13.14
N CYS A 51 -5.47 6.14 13.62
CA CYS A 51 -4.39 6.89 12.98
C CYS A 51 -3.27 5.93 12.56
N VAL A 52 -2.76 6.08 11.34
CA VAL A 52 -1.70 5.26 10.77
C VAL A 52 -0.57 6.18 10.30
N GLY A 53 0.59 6.07 10.96
CA GLY A 53 1.80 6.78 10.56
C GLY A 53 2.59 5.99 9.52
N ILE A 54 2.94 6.66 8.42
CA ILE A 54 3.68 6.09 7.29
C ILE A 54 4.91 6.97 7.03
N GLY A 55 6.11 6.38 7.03
CA GLY A 55 7.33 7.10 6.67
C GLY A 55 8.52 6.80 7.58
N ARG A 56 9.49 7.72 7.57
CA ARG A 56 10.80 7.55 8.18
C ARG A 56 10.74 7.16 9.66
N GLY A 57 11.46 6.08 10.00
CA GLY A 57 11.64 5.62 11.38
C GLY A 57 10.42 4.90 11.97
N LEU A 58 9.36 4.69 11.18
CA LEU A 58 8.20 3.89 11.55
C LEU A 58 8.27 2.52 10.87
N ARG A 59 7.51 1.55 11.39
CA ARG A 59 7.38 0.23 10.75
C ARG A 59 6.76 0.36 9.36
N ILE A 60 7.17 -0.50 8.43
CA ILE A 60 6.60 -0.56 7.09
C ILE A 60 5.10 -0.87 7.18
N LYS A 61 4.30 -0.11 6.43
CA LYS A 61 2.84 -0.28 6.37
C LYS A 61 2.43 -1.09 5.15
N VAL A 62 1.31 -1.80 5.25
CA VAL A 62 0.75 -2.62 4.18
C VAL A 62 -0.66 -2.15 3.80
N ASN A 63 -0.83 -1.86 2.51
CA ASN A 63 -2.12 -1.56 1.88
C ASN A 63 -2.71 -2.79 1.19
N VAL A 64 -4.03 -2.90 1.25
CA VAL A 64 -4.80 -3.89 0.48
C VAL A 64 -5.70 -3.19 -0.52
N ASN A 65 -5.63 -3.60 -1.78
CA ASN A 65 -6.55 -3.16 -2.82
C ASN A 65 -7.80 -4.03 -2.81
N ILE A 66 -8.96 -3.37 -2.81
CA ILE A 66 -10.27 -3.98 -3.06
C ILE A 66 -10.99 -3.14 -4.12
N GLY A 67 -12.14 -3.62 -4.59
CA GLY A 67 -13.01 -2.83 -5.45
C GLY A 67 -13.73 -3.66 -6.50
N THR A 68 -14.80 -3.08 -7.01
CA THR A 68 -15.61 -3.64 -8.09
C THR A 68 -15.08 -3.30 -9.48
N SER A 69 -15.57 -4.02 -10.49
CA SER A 69 -15.35 -3.69 -11.90
C SER A 69 -16.66 -3.65 -12.67
N ASN A 70 -16.61 -3.17 -13.92
CA ASN A 70 -17.76 -3.21 -14.84
C ASN A 70 -18.29 -4.63 -15.10
N VAL A 71 -17.43 -5.65 -14.91
CA VAL A 71 -17.79 -7.06 -15.13
C VAL A 71 -18.42 -7.68 -13.87
N ARG A 72 -17.95 -7.27 -12.67
CA ARG A 72 -18.43 -7.79 -11.39
C ARG A 72 -18.52 -6.64 -10.38
N SER A 73 -19.75 -6.22 -10.10
CA SER A 73 -20.05 -5.21 -9.08
C SER A 73 -21.04 -5.77 -8.06
N VAL A 74 -20.49 -6.29 -6.96
CA VAL A 74 -21.28 -6.83 -5.84
C VAL A 74 -20.76 -6.19 -4.55
N PRO A 75 -21.38 -5.10 -4.07
CA PRO A 75 -20.89 -4.33 -2.91
C PRO A 75 -20.59 -5.19 -1.68
N HIS A 76 -21.46 -6.17 -1.37
CA HIS A 76 -21.29 -7.07 -0.23
C HIS A 76 -20.06 -7.98 -0.32
N GLU A 77 -19.57 -8.31 -1.52
CA GLU A 77 -18.32 -9.07 -1.66
C GLU A 77 -17.11 -8.20 -1.31
N GLU A 78 -17.10 -6.94 -1.69
CA GLU A 78 -16.04 -5.99 -1.33
C GLU A 78 -16.02 -5.71 0.17
N VAL A 79 -17.19 -5.63 0.82
CA VAL A 79 -17.28 -5.54 2.29
C VAL A 79 -16.62 -6.74 2.96
N LYS A 80 -16.87 -7.96 2.47
CA LYS A 80 -16.23 -9.18 3.02
C LYS A 80 -14.71 -9.11 2.88
N LYS A 81 -14.20 -8.68 1.72
CA LYS A 81 -12.76 -8.50 1.50
C LYS A 81 -12.18 -7.44 2.45
N ALA A 82 -12.87 -6.31 2.63
CA ALA A 82 -12.42 -5.23 3.52
C ALA A 82 -12.34 -5.67 4.98
N VAL A 83 -13.36 -6.39 5.46
CA VAL A 83 -13.40 -6.96 6.82
C VAL A 83 -12.29 -7.97 7.03
N VAL A 84 -12.05 -8.86 6.04
CA VAL A 84 -10.94 -9.82 6.08
C VAL A 84 -9.60 -9.10 6.11
N ALA A 85 -9.41 -8.08 5.27
CA ALA A 85 -8.17 -7.29 5.25
C ALA A 85 -7.87 -6.64 6.60
N GLU A 86 -8.85 -5.97 7.21
CA GLU A 86 -8.67 -5.37 8.54
C GLU A 86 -8.41 -6.42 9.63
N HIS A 87 -9.16 -7.53 9.62
CA HIS A 87 -8.98 -8.60 10.59
C HIS A 87 -7.58 -9.21 10.53
N CYS A 88 -7.03 -9.34 9.32
CA CYS A 88 -5.69 -9.87 9.07
C CYS A 88 -4.57 -8.80 9.19
N GLY A 89 -4.90 -7.59 9.62
CA GLY A 89 -3.91 -6.57 9.98
C GLY A 89 -3.44 -5.70 8.81
N ALA A 90 -4.29 -5.46 7.81
CA ALA A 90 -4.06 -4.37 6.86
C ALA A 90 -3.93 -3.04 7.62
N ASP A 91 -2.92 -2.24 7.26
CA ASP A 91 -2.77 -0.91 7.85
C ASP A 91 -3.74 0.08 7.20
N THR A 92 -4.06 -0.15 5.93
CA THR A 92 -4.89 0.71 5.07
C THR A 92 -5.57 -0.13 3.99
N ILE A 93 -6.64 0.40 3.42
CA ILE A 93 -7.34 -0.21 2.29
C ILE A 93 -7.47 0.84 1.19
N SER A 94 -7.28 0.43 -0.05
CA SER A 94 -7.62 1.23 -1.22
C SER A 94 -8.89 0.71 -1.87
N ASP A 95 -9.91 1.56 -1.95
CA ASP A 95 -11.13 1.28 -2.72
C ASP A 95 -10.90 1.72 -4.17
N LEU A 96 -10.70 0.74 -5.03
CA LEU A 96 -10.44 0.90 -6.47
C LEU A 96 -11.68 0.57 -7.31
N SER A 97 -12.87 0.65 -6.71
CA SER A 97 -14.14 0.33 -7.36
C SER A 97 -14.38 1.19 -8.61
N MET A 98 -14.77 0.49 -9.68
CA MET A 98 -15.12 1.08 -10.97
C MET A 98 -16.41 0.50 -11.55
N GLY A 99 -17.10 -0.38 -10.83
CA GLY A 99 -18.38 -0.93 -11.28
C GLY A 99 -19.55 0.03 -11.06
N ARG A 100 -20.77 -0.49 -11.17
CA ARG A 100 -21.97 0.24 -10.70
C ARG A 100 -21.91 0.44 -9.18
N ASP A 101 -22.54 1.49 -8.69
CA ASP A 101 -22.76 1.73 -7.25
C ASP A 101 -21.45 1.89 -6.44
N VAL A 102 -20.47 2.60 -7.02
CA VAL A 102 -19.17 2.90 -6.37
C VAL A 102 -19.37 3.58 -5.01
N GLU A 103 -20.25 4.57 -4.93
CA GLU A 103 -20.54 5.30 -3.68
C GLU A 103 -21.17 4.38 -2.63
N GLU A 104 -22.11 3.52 -3.01
CA GLU A 104 -22.73 2.56 -2.09
C GLU A 104 -21.70 1.56 -1.57
N THR A 105 -20.88 1.00 -2.46
CA THR A 105 -19.81 0.06 -2.10
C THR A 105 -18.89 0.68 -1.07
N ARG A 106 -18.43 1.91 -1.32
CA ARG A 106 -17.55 2.63 -0.40
C ARG A 106 -18.25 2.93 0.93
N ARG A 107 -19.48 3.42 0.92
CA ARG A 107 -20.29 3.65 2.14
C ARG A 107 -20.40 2.38 2.99
N LEU A 108 -20.62 1.23 2.38
CA LEU A 108 -20.68 -0.06 3.07
C LEU A 108 -19.30 -0.46 3.63
N ILE A 109 -18.21 -0.22 2.90
CA ILE A 109 -16.85 -0.44 3.42
C ILE A 109 -16.62 0.42 4.67
N PHE A 110 -16.96 1.71 4.61
CA PHE A 110 -16.87 2.63 5.77
C PHE A 110 -17.65 2.12 6.98
N SER A 111 -18.85 1.57 6.78
CA SER A 111 -19.68 1.08 7.88
C SER A 111 -19.22 -0.26 8.48
N HIS A 112 -18.24 -0.94 7.91
CA HIS A 112 -17.78 -2.26 8.37
C HIS A 112 -16.31 -2.31 8.76
N THR A 113 -15.57 -1.22 8.58
CA THR A 113 -14.12 -1.17 8.83
C THR A 113 -13.73 0.10 9.58
N SER A 114 -12.54 0.11 10.21
CA SER A 114 -11.95 1.30 10.87
C SER A 114 -10.65 1.81 10.25
N VAL A 115 -9.94 0.99 9.45
CA VAL A 115 -8.68 1.36 8.74
C VAL A 115 -8.81 2.52 7.72
N PRO A 116 -7.81 3.42 7.59
CA PRO A 116 -7.86 4.49 6.59
C PRO A 116 -8.13 4.00 5.16
N ILE A 117 -8.91 4.78 4.39
CA ILE A 117 -9.31 4.45 3.02
C ILE A 117 -8.64 5.39 2.02
N THR A 118 -8.02 4.81 1.00
CA THR A 118 -7.48 5.53 -0.16
C THR A 118 -8.38 5.32 -1.37
N THR A 119 -8.54 6.33 -2.21
CA THR A 119 -9.25 6.23 -3.49
C THR A 119 -8.41 6.76 -4.65
N VAL A 120 -8.84 6.46 -5.88
CA VAL A 120 -8.29 7.07 -7.11
C VAL A 120 -9.43 7.81 -7.80
N PRO A 121 -9.58 9.14 -7.62
CA PRO A 121 -10.78 9.87 -8.07
C PRO A 121 -11.11 9.68 -9.56
N VAL A 122 -10.09 9.58 -10.42
CA VAL A 122 -10.29 9.38 -11.86
C VAL A 122 -11.03 8.08 -12.20
N TYR A 123 -10.98 7.07 -11.31
CA TYR A 123 -11.67 5.79 -11.53
C TYR A 123 -13.19 5.96 -11.48
N GLN A 124 -13.69 6.64 -10.44
CA GLN A 124 -15.11 6.88 -10.30
C GLN A 124 -15.61 7.86 -11.37
N ALA A 125 -14.85 8.92 -11.66
CA ALA A 125 -15.21 9.86 -12.72
C ALA A 125 -15.34 9.15 -14.08
N ALA A 126 -14.36 8.31 -14.45
CA ALA A 126 -14.42 7.54 -15.69
C ALA A 126 -15.50 6.45 -15.70
N ALA A 127 -15.79 5.83 -14.55
CA ALA A 127 -16.87 4.84 -14.45
C ALA A 127 -18.27 5.46 -14.61
N GLU A 128 -18.48 6.68 -14.13
CA GLU A 128 -19.77 7.37 -14.19
C GLU A 128 -20.00 8.07 -15.54
N GLN A 129 -18.97 8.71 -16.11
CA GLN A 129 -19.12 9.55 -17.30
C GLN A 129 -18.59 8.90 -18.60
N GLY A 130 -17.75 7.87 -18.48
CA GLY A 130 -16.94 7.39 -19.59
C GLY A 130 -15.82 8.37 -19.95
N ILE A 131 -14.73 7.89 -20.55
CA ILE A 131 -13.55 8.73 -20.83
C ILE A 131 -13.87 9.85 -21.84
N GLU A 132 -14.66 9.55 -22.86
CA GLU A 132 -15.02 10.48 -23.94
C GLU A 132 -16.00 11.57 -23.47
N GLY A 133 -16.94 11.22 -22.58
CA GLY A 133 -17.96 12.13 -22.06
C GLY A 133 -17.52 12.94 -20.82
N MET A 134 -16.48 12.49 -20.13
CA MET A 134 -15.93 13.15 -18.94
C MET A 134 -15.25 14.47 -19.31
N ASP A 135 -15.47 15.51 -18.49
CA ASP A 135 -14.70 16.76 -18.52
C ASP A 135 -13.85 16.95 -17.22
N ALA A 136 -13.07 18.02 -17.16
CA ALA A 136 -12.25 18.31 -15.97
C ALA A 136 -13.08 18.58 -14.70
N ARG A 137 -14.30 19.11 -14.86
CA ARG A 137 -15.21 19.38 -13.72
C ARG A 137 -15.73 18.07 -13.14
N ASP A 138 -16.02 17.05 -13.94
CA ASP A 138 -16.42 15.73 -13.44
C ASP A 138 -15.35 15.10 -12.53
N ILE A 139 -14.08 15.24 -12.91
CA ILE A 139 -12.94 14.78 -12.11
C ILE A 139 -12.88 15.55 -10.78
N LEU A 140 -12.96 16.89 -10.82
CA LEU A 140 -12.91 17.73 -9.62
C LEU A 140 -14.12 17.53 -8.71
N ASP A 141 -15.31 17.34 -9.27
CA ASP A 141 -16.51 17.04 -8.52
C ASP A 141 -16.39 15.69 -7.83
N THR A 142 -15.77 14.71 -8.48
CA THR A 142 -15.47 13.41 -7.86
C THR A 142 -14.48 13.55 -6.69
N VAL A 143 -13.45 14.38 -6.82
CA VAL A 143 -12.56 14.75 -5.70
C VAL A 143 -13.36 15.37 -4.55
N ARG A 144 -14.25 16.33 -4.83
CA ARG A 144 -15.09 16.97 -3.79
C ARG A 144 -16.05 15.97 -3.14
N ARG A 145 -16.69 15.08 -3.91
CA ARG A 145 -17.60 14.04 -3.39
C ARG A 145 -16.86 13.12 -2.42
N GLN A 146 -15.76 12.51 -2.88
CA GLN A 146 -14.98 11.58 -2.06
C GLN A 146 -14.39 12.26 -0.80
N ALA A 147 -14.00 13.53 -0.88
CA ALA A 147 -13.56 14.29 0.28
C ALA A 147 -14.65 14.44 1.35
N ARG A 148 -15.91 14.67 0.94
CA ARG A 148 -17.07 14.73 1.86
C ARG A 148 -17.39 13.38 2.49
N GLU A 149 -17.14 12.29 1.79
CA GLU A 149 -17.31 10.93 2.31
C GLU A 149 -16.28 10.56 3.39
N GLY A 150 -15.16 11.28 3.46
CA GLY A 150 -14.15 11.09 4.49
C GLY A 150 -13.02 10.14 4.11
N VAL A 151 -12.68 10.04 2.81
CA VAL A 151 -11.47 9.31 2.38
C VAL A 151 -10.23 9.89 3.05
N SER A 152 -9.29 9.03 3.44
CA SER A 152 -8.09 9.42 4.17
C SER A 152 -6.94 9.84 3.26
N SER A 153 -6.95 9.35 2.01
CA SER A 153 -5.93 9.61 1.01
C SER A 153 -6.52 9.53 -0.40
N MET A 154 -5.94 10.25 -1.34
CA MET A 154 -6.30 10.19 -2.76
C MET A 154 -5.06 10.06 -3.63
N VAL A 155 -5.09 9.10 -4.56
CA VAL A 155 -4.07 8.96 -5.60
C VAL A 155 -4.44 9.80 -6.81
N VAL A 156 -3.56 10.72 -7.21
CA VAL A 156 -3.69 11.51 -8.44
C VAL A 156 -2.52 11.22 -9.36
N HIS A 157 -2.80 11.09 -10.66
CA HIS A 157 -1.79 10.72 -11.65
C HIS A 157 -1.44 11.94 -12.50
N CYS A 158 -0.35 12.62 -12.15
CA CYS A 158 0.08 13.88 -12.76
C CYS A 158 0.97 13.66 -13.99
N ILE A 159 0.58 12.74 -14.88
CA ILE A 159 1.28 12.50 -16.14
C ILE A 159 1.21 13.74 -17.06
N THR A 160 2.33 14.16 -17.64
CA THR A 160 2.40 15.29 -18.57
C THR A 160 2.47 14.82 -20.02
N ARG A 161 2.29 15.74 -20.97
CA ARG A 161 2.50 15.47 -22.41
C ARG A 161 3.91 14.99 -22.71
N ASP A 162 4.91 15.59 -22.09
CA ASP A 162 6.32 15.22 -22.28
C ASP A 162 6.56 13.76 -21.84
N ILE A 163 5.99 13.36 -20.69
CA ILE A 163 6.05 11.98 -20.21
C ILE A 163 5.37 11.02 -21.21
N LEU A 164 4.23 11.40 -21.79
CA LEU A 164 3.55 10.59 -22.80
C LEU A 164 4.38 10.44 -24.08
N GLU A 165 5.05 11.51 -24.51
CA GLU A 165 5.96 11.48 -25.64
C GLU A 165 7.19 10.62 -25.36
N ALA A 166 7.77 10.70 -24.17
CA ALA A 166 8.84 9.82 -23.72
C ALA A 166 8.38 8.35 -23.79
N CYS A 167 7.23 8.00 -23.21
CA CYS A 167 6.69 6.64 -23.29
C CYS A 167 6.53 6.11 -24.73
N ARG A 168 6.16 6.97 -25.69
CA ARG A 168 6.03 6.59 -27.11
C ARG A 168 7.39 6.27 -27.75
N ARG A 169 8.47 6.92 -27.31
CA ARG A 169 9.82 6.72 -27.87
C ARG A 169 10.54 5.49 -27.30
N GLU A 170 10.26 5.12 -26.05
CA GLU A 170 11.01 4.10 -25.29
C GLU A 170 10.72 2.65 -25.74
N GLY A 171 9.64 2.40 -26.48
CA GLY A 171 9.35 1.06 -27.03
C GLY A 171 9.09 -0.01 -25.98
N ARG A 172 8.50 0.36 -24.83
CA ARG A 172 8.14 -0.56 -23.73
C ARG A 172 7.29 -1.74 -24.21
N VAL A 173 7.50 -2.91 -23.60
CA VAL A 173 6.79 -4.14 -23.99
C VAL A 173 5.28 -4.04 -23.71
N LEU A 174 4.91 -3.52 -22.54
CA LEU A 174 3.50 -3.38 -22.12
C LEU A 174 3.00 -1.93 -22.12
N GLY A 175 3.83 -0.98 -22.55
CA GLY A 175 3.49 0.44 -22.57
C GLY A 175 3.17 1.01 -21.17
N LEU A 176 1.98 1.58 -21.04
CA LEU A 176 1.50 2.23 -19.81
C LEU A 176 0.53 1.30 -19.05
N VAL A 177 0.99 0.72 -17.95
CA VAL A 177 0.22 -0.27 -17.17
C VAL A 177 -0.50 0.29 -15.96
N SER A 178 -0.27 1.55 -15.59
CA SER A 178 -1.03 2.20 -14.53
C SER A 178 -2.43 2.51 -14.99
N LYS A 179 -3.45 1.86 -14.43
CA LYS A 179 -4.85 2.16 -14.76
C LYS A 179 -5.18 3.66 -14.61
N GLY A 180 -4.78 4.30 -13.51
CA GLY A 180 -5.02 5.74 -13.30
C GLY A 180 -4.21 6.62 -14.24
N GLY A 181 -2.96 6.24 -14.51
CA GLY A 181 -2.14 6.87 -15.53
C GLY A 181 -2.77 6.78 -16.92
N SER A 182 -3.23 5.61 -17.31
CA SER A 182 -3.83 5.33 -18.62
C SER A 182 -5.19 6.00 -18.82
N ILE A 183 -6.05 6.05 -17.79
CA ILE A 183 -7.30 6.80 -17.86
C ILE A 183 -7.02 8.30 -18.02
N THR A 184 -6.08 8.84 -17.25
CA THR A 184 -5.71 10.27 -17.32
C THR A 184 -5.06 10.61 -18.67
N ALA A 185 -4.16 9.75 -19.15
CA ALA A 185 -3.55 9.88 -20.47
C ALA A 185 -4.58 9.82 -21.60
N ALA A 186 -5.52 8.86 -21.54
CA ALA A 186 -6.59 8.72 -22.52
C ALA A 186 -7.48 9.97 -22.56
N PHE A 187 -7.84 10.52 -21.40
CA PHE A 187 -8.55 11.80 -21.30
C PHE A 187 -7.78 12.93 -21.98
N MET A 188 -6.48 13.10 -21.65
CA MET A 188 -5.64 14.15 -22.23
C MET A 188 -5.52 14.04 -23.76
N LEU A 189 -5.36 12.83 -24.26
CA LEU A 189 -5.22 12.56 -25.69
C LEU A 189 -6.54 12.75 -26.46
N HIS A 190 -7.67 12.33 -25.89
CA HIS A 190 -8.98 12.47 -26.51
C HIS A 190 -9.42 13.94 -26.58
N HIS A 191 -9.28 14.68 -25.47
CA HIS A 191 -9.73 16.07 -25.37
C HIS A 191 -8.69 17.09 -25.82
N GLY A 192 -7.48 16.66 -26.18
CA GLY A 192 -6.42 17.57 -26.62
C GLY A 192 -6.00 18.58 -25.56
N CYS A 193 -6.10 18.25 -24.27
CA CYS A 193 -5.82 19.13 -23.13
C CYS A 193 -4.55 18.73 -22.34
N GLN A 194 -4.15 19.52 -21.35
CA GLN A 194 -3.14 19.10 -20.37
C GLN A 194 -3.81 18.29 -19.25
N ASN A 195 -3.01 17.74 -18.34
CA ASN A 195 -3.50 16.99 -17.19
C ASN A 195 -4.39 17.84 -16.26
N PRO A 196 -5.67 17.44 -16.03
CA PRO A 196 -6.60 18.22 -15.21
C PRO A 196 -6.18 18.30 -13.73
N PHE A 197 -5.47 17.30 -13.21
CA PHE A 197 -4.95 17.35 -11.84
C PHE A 197 -3.85 18.41 -11.68
N ILE A 198 -3.07 18.66 -12.75
CA ILE A 198 -2.03 19.70 -12.76
C ILE A 198 -2.66 21.07 -12.95
N GLU A 199 -3.56 21.22 -13.93
CA GLU A 199 -4.22 22.50 -14.21
C GLU A 199 -5.01 23.04 -13.02
N HIS A 200 -5.60 22.15 -12.23
CA HIS A 200 -6.42 22.49 -11.06
C HIS A 200 -5.75 22.12 -9.72
N PHE A 201 -4.42 21.98 -9.70
CA PHE A 201 -3.71 21.45 -8.53
C PHE A 201 -3.97 22.27 -7.26
N GLN A 202 -3.94 23.60 -7.34
CA GLN A 202 -4.20 24.49 -6.19
C GLN A 202 -5.58 24.30 -5.57
N GLU A 203 -6.60 24.07 -6.39
CA GLU A 203 -7.95 23.78 -5.91
C GLU A 203 -8.01 22.43 -5.18
N ILE A 204 -7.37 21.41 -5.76
CA ILE A 204 -7.27 20.07 -5.17
C ILE A 204 -6.54 20.15 -3.81
N LEU A 205 -5.44 20.90 -3.72
CA LEU A 205 -4.72 21.12 -2.47
C LEU A 205 -5.59 21.83 -1.42
N GLY A 206 -6.41 22.79 -1.84
CA GLY A 206 -7.39 23.46 -0.97
C GLY A 206 -8.37 22.47 -0.33
N ILE A 207 -8.93 21.57 -1.15
CA ILE A 207 -9.84 20.50 -0.70
C ILE A 207 -9.11 19.56 0.26
N MET A 208 -7.95 19.03 -0.15
CA MET A 208 -7.19 18.07 0.64
C MET A 208 -6.77 18.63 1.99
N ARG A 209 -6.30 19.89 2.04
CA ARG A 209 -5.95 20.56 3.28
C ARG A 209 -7.14 20.74 4.21
N SER A 210 -8.27 21.21 3.67
CA SER A 210 -9.47 21.47 4.47
C SER A 210 -10.02 20.19 5.14
N CYS A 211 -9.86 19.06 4.46
CA CYS A 211 -10.29 17.76 4.95
C CYS A 211 -9.16 16.99 5.66
N GLY A 212 -7.89 17.39 5.60
CA GLY A 212 -6.78 16.58 6.14
C GLY A 212 -6.53 15.29 5.36
N ILE A 213 -6.81 15.28 4.05
CA ILE A 213 -6.56 14.16 3.14
C ILE A 213 -5.08 14.15 2.77
N VAL A 214 -4.47 12.96 2.78
CA VAL A 214 -3.11 12.76 2.28
C VAL A 214 -3.13 12.69 0.75
N LEU A 215 -2.27 13.47 0.10
CA LEU A 215 -2.05 13.38 -1.33
C LEU A 215 -1.09 12.22 -1.62
N SER A 216 -1.50 11.27 -2.46
CA SER A 216 -0.61 10.26 -3.03
C SER A 216 -0.35 10.62 -4.50
N LEU A 217 0.90 10.92 -4.85
CA LEU A 217 1.29 11.19 -6.23
C LEU A 217 1.59 9.87 -6.93
N GLY A 218 0.72 9.48 -7.85
CA GLY A 218 0.67 8.15 -8.47
C GLY A 218 1.87 7.85 -9.39
N ASN A 219 2.21 6.55 -9.49
CA ASN A 219 3.23 6.02 -10.38
C ASN A 219 2.60 5.55 -11.69
N SER A 220 2.38 6.49 -12.61
CA SER A 220 1.71 6.30 -13.90
C SER A 220 2.56 5.46 -14.85
N VAL A 221 3.86 5.75 -14.92
CA VAL A 221 4.79 5.15 -15.89
C VAL A 221 5.66 4.05 -15.29
N ARG A 222 5.16 3.33 -14.28
CA ARG A 222 5.84 2.14 -13.76
C ARG A 222 6.03 1.06 -14.83
N SER A 223 7.06 0.25 -14.67
CA SER A 223 7.34 -0.91 -15.54
C SER A 223 6.24 -1.97 -15.44
N GLY A 224 5.80 -2.48 -16.59
CA GLY A 224 4.78 -3.53 -16.67
C GLY A 224 5.34 -4.94 -16.74
N CYS A 225 6.62 -5.09 -17.09
CA CYS A 225 7.32 -6.36 -17.11
C CYS A 225 8.77 -6.15 -16.64
N ILE A 226 9.46 -7.23 -16.26
CA ILE A 226 10.86 -7.12 -15.81
C ILE A 226 11.83 -6.73 -16.94
N GLY A 227 11.39 -6.82 -18.19
CA GLY A 227 12.13 -6.38 -19.37
C GLY A 227 12.21 -4.87 -19.49
N ASP A 228 11.18 -4.15 -19.02
CA ASP A 228 11.13 -2.69 -19.03
C ASP A 228 12.10 -2.14 -17.98
N GLY A 229 13.23 -1.61 -18.44
CA GLY A 229 14.23 -0.96 -17.60
C GLY A 229 13.74 0.38 -17.04
N TRP A 230 14.61 1.02 -16.25
CA TRP A 230 14.42 2.42 -15.92
C TRP A 230 14.65 3.28 -17.16
N ASP A 231 13.71 4.15 -17.49
CA ASP A 231 13.68 4.91 -18.75
C ASP A 231 13.40 6.41 -18.52
N GLN A 232 13.43 7.21 -19.60
CA GLN A 232 13.26 8.67 -19.52
C GLN A 232 11.90 9.05 -18.94
N ALA A 233 10.84 8.30 -19.29
CA ALA A 233 9.50 8.58 -18.78
C ALA A 233 9.45 8.45 -17.25
N GLN A 234 10.08 7.42 -16.68
CA GLN A 234 10.17 7.25 -15.22
C GLN A 234 10.98 8.36 -14.55
N ASP A 235 12.07 8.83 -15.17
CA ASP A 235 12.81 9.99 -14.67
C ASP A 235 11.95 11.26 -14.68
N GLU A 236 11.25 11.54 -15.78
CA GLU A 236 10.39 12.73 -15.88
C GLU A 236 9.21 12.69 -14.89
N GLU A 237 8.58 11.52 -14.69
CA GLU A 237 7.54 11.35 -13.67
C GLU A 237 8.08 11.56 -12.26
N LEU A 238 9.26 11.03 -11.93
CA LEU A 238 9.89 11.27 -10.64
C LEU A 238 10.08 12.77 -10.39
N HIS A 239 10.71 13.49 -11.31
CA HIS A 239 10.95 14.93 -11.14
C HIS A 239 9.65 15.74 -11.04
N THR A 240 8.65 15.41 -11.86
CA THR A 240 7.33 16.05 -11.84
C THR A 240 6.64 15.83 -10.48
N ASN A 241 6.61 14.58 -10.01
CA ASN A 241 6.01 14.25 -8.72
C ASN A 241 6.74 14.94 -7.55
N LEU A 242 8.07 15.07 -7.60
CA LEU A 242 8.81 15.78 -6.55
C LEU A 242 8.50 17.28 -6.52
N ALA A 243 8.39 17.93 -7.68
CA ALA A 243 8.02 19.34 -7.75
C ALA A 243 6.61 19.57 -7.15
N LEU A 244 5.64 18.73 -7.53
CA LEU A 244 4.28 18.78 -7.01
C LEU A 244 4.21 18.45 -5.51
N ALA A 245 5.05 17.54 -5.03
CA ALA A 245 5.13 17.20 -3.61
C ALA A 245 5.61 18.37 -2.76
N GLU A 246 6.62 19.11 -3.21
CA GLU A 246 7.08 20.33 -2.51
C GLU A 246 6.03 21.43 -2.51
N GLU A 247 5.29 21.59 -3.60
CA GLU A 247 4.17 22.53 -3.68
C GLU A 247 3.04 22.16 -2.73
N ALA A 248 2.62 20.90 -2.73
CA ALA A 248 1.61 20.37 -1.82
C ALA A 248 2.03 20.50 -0.34
N HIS A 249 3.28 20.18 -0.03
CA HIS A 249 3.82 20.30 1.32
C HIS A 249 3.83 21.76 1.80
N ARG A 250 4.28 22.71 0.96
CA ARG A 250 4.20 24.16 1.27
C ARG A 250 2.76 24.64 1.46
N ALA A 251 1.81 24.05 0.76
CA ALA A 251 0.39 24.34 0.92
C ALA A 251 -0.21 23.74 2.22
N GLY A 252 0.54 22.94 2.97
CA GLY A 252 0.10 22.29 4.20
C GLY A 252 -0.61 20.95 3.98
N VAL A 253 -0.41 20.32 2.82
CA VAL A 253 -0.94 18.99 2.49
C VAL A 253 0.16 17.95 2.75
N GLN A 254 -0.20 16.84 3.39
CA GLN A 254 0.69 15.70 3.60
C GLN A 254 0.82 14.90 2.30
N VAL A 255 2.02 14.46 1.94
CA VAL A 255 2.30 13.84 0.63
C VAL A 255 2.97 12.48 0.77
N ILE A 256 2.53 11.52 -0.05
CA ILE A 256 3.19 10.26 -0.35
C ILE A 256 3.59 10.27 -1.82
N ILE A 257 4.77 9.73 -2.12
CA ILE A 257 5.20 9.44 -3.49
C ILE A 257 4.93 7.96 -3.77
N GLU A 258 4.13 7.65 -4.77
CA GLU A 258 4.11 6.31 -5.37
C GLU A 258 5.24 6.19 -6.37
N GLY A 259 5.99 5.10 -6.30
CA GLY A 259 7.16 4.91 -7.12
C GLY A 259 7.74 3.52 -6.99
N ALA A 260 8.62 3.16 -7.92
CA ALA A 260 9.32 1.87 -7.93
C ALA A 260 8.38 0.64 -7.80
N GLY A 261 7.12 0.78 -8.21
CA GLY A 261 6.15 -0.30 -8.24
C GLY A 261 6.14 -1.04 -9.59
N GLY A 262 5.19 -1.95 -9.76
CA GLY A 262 5.04 -2.74 -10.98
C GLY A 262 6.03 -3.91 -11.01
N HIS A 263 6.70 -4.10 -12.14
CA HIS A 263 7.59 -5.22 -12.38
C HIS A 263 9.04 -4.75 -12.46
N ILE A 264 9.90 -5.24 -11.57
CA ILE A 264 11.30 -4.84 -11.50
C ILE A 264 12.12 -6.08 -11.21
N ARG A 265 13.00 -6.47 -12.15
CA ARG A 265 13.91 -7.60 -11.95
C ARG A 265 14.67 -7.47 -10.63
N TYR A 266 14.80 -8.58 -9.89
CA TYR A 266 15.26 -8.57 -8.50
C TYR A 266 16.55 -7.76 -8.25
N ASP A 267 17.56 -7.92 -9.12
CA ASP A 267 18.86 -7.24 -9.03
C ASP A 267 18.77 -5.70 -9.15
N ARG A 268 17.65 -5.17 -9.65
CA ARG A 268 17.42 -3.74 -9.86
C ARG A 268 16.54 -3.10 -8.79
N ILE A 269 15.83 -3.90 -7.97
CA ILE A 269 14.88 -3.37 -6.98
C ILE A 269 15.56 -2.36 -6.04
N ALA A 270 16.67 -2.77 -5.42
CA ALA A 270 17.32 -1.94 -4.41
C ALA A 270 17.88 -0.63 -4.97
N SER A 271 18.44 -0.64 -6.19
CA SER A 271 18.92 0.59 -6.83
C SER A 271 17.77 1.49 -7.28
N THR A 272 16.67 0.94 -7.80
CA THR A 272 15.48 1.71 -8.14
C THR A 272 14.86 2.38 -6.92
N ILE A 273 14.74 1.68 -5.80
CA ILE A 273 14.24 2.27 -4.54
C ILE A 273 15.15 3.41 -4.08
N ARG A 274 16.48 3.22 -4.12
CA ARG A 274 17.44 4.27 -3.74
C ARG A 274 17.31 5.53 -4.58
N ARG A 275 17.00 5.44 -5.89
CA ARG A 275 16.75 6.63 -6.73
C ARG A 275 15.67 7.54 -6.12
N TYR A 276 14.55 6.97 -5.66
CA TYR A 276 13.51 7.74 -4.99
C TYR A 276 13.95 8.25 -3.61
N ARG A 277 14.66 7.43 -2.84
CA ARG A 277 15.08 7.79 -1.47
C ARG A 277 16.15 8.87 -1.43
N ASP A 278 17.05 8.89 -2.40
CA ASP A 278 18.11 9.88 -2.52
C ASP A 278 17.54 11.22 -3.02
N ALA A 279 16.50 11.17 -3.86
CA ALA A 279 15.84 12.35 -4.41
C ALA A 279 14.78 12.98 -3.49
N SER A 280 14.27 12.23 -2.49
CA SER A 280 13.08 12.65 -1.73
C SER A 280 13.07 12.25 -0.26
N ARG A 281 12.53 13.15 0.57
CA ARG A 281 12.24 12.88 1.98
C ARG A 281 10.85 12.27 2.21
N PHE A 282 9.93 12.43 1.27
CA PHE A 282 8.54 12.00 1.42
C PHE A 282 8.44 10.47 1.52
N PRO A 283 7.41 9.91 2.20
CA PRO A 283 7.22 8.48 2.26
C PRO A 283 7.05 7.86 0.86
N LEU A 284 7.70 6.71 0.66
CA LEU A 284 7.67 5.98 -0.61
C LEU A 284 6.68 4.81 -0.52
N PHE A 285 5.66 4.84 -1.38
CA PHE A 285 4.67 3.79 -1.55
C PHE A 285 4.96 2.96 -2.79
N VAL A 286 5.12 1.65 -2.59
CA VAL A 286 5.54 0.71 -3.63
C VAL A 286 4.46 -0.35 -3.85
N ALA A 287 3.98 -0.47 -5.09
CA ALA A 287 3.06 -1.54 -5.48
C ALA A 287 3.84 -2.72 -6.05
N GLY A 288 3.90 -3.84 -5.31
CA GLY A 288 4.87 -4.90 -5.59
C GLY A 288 6.25 -4.57 -4.98
N PRO A 289 7.36 -4.64 -5.75
CA PRO A 289 7.43 -4.99 -7.17
C PRO A 289 7.43 -6.50 -7.41
N LEU A 290 7.00 -6.92 -8.59
CA LEU A 290 7.15 -8.30 -9.07
C LEU A 290 8.55 -8.51 -9.66
N PRO A 291 9.37 -9.42 -9.09
CA PRO A 291 10.73 -9.66 -9.56
C PRO A 291 10.83 -10.60 -10.77
N THR A 292 9.72 -11.20 -11.17
CA THR A 292 9.62 -12.12 -12.31
C THR A 292 8.19 -12.14 -12.85
N ASP A 293 8.05 -12.34 -14.16
CA ASP A 293 6.75 -12.31 -14.86
C ASP A 293 6.15 -13.71 -15.07
N ILE A 294 6.92 -14.78 -14.80
CA ILE A 294 6.51 -16.17 -15.09
C ILE A 294 5.74 -16.83 -13.95
N ALA A 295 5.53 -16.11 -12.84
CA ALA A 295 4.87 -16.62 -11.64
C ALA A 295 3.36 -16.33 -11.62
N LEU A 296 2.71 -16.25 -12.79
CA LEU A 296 1.29 -15.96 -12.92
C LEU A 296 0.43 -16.91 -12.05
N GLY A 297 -0.48 -16.35 -11.24
CA GLY A 297 -1.26 -17.08 -10.24
C GLY A 297 -0.53 -17.33 -8.91
N LEU A 298 0.78 -17.08 -8.87
CA LEU A 298 1.66 -17.08 -7.70
C LEU A 298 2.32 -15.71 -7.50
N ASP A 299 1.76 -14.66 -8.09
CA ASP A 299 2.31 -13.29 -8.05
C ASP A 299 2.46 -12.76 -6.62
N HIS A 300 1.61 -13.19 -5.69
CA HIS A 300 1.77 -12.86 -4.27
C HIS A 300 3.05 -13.46 -3.65
N ILE A 301 3.51 -14.63 -4.10
CA ILE A 301 4.77 -15.25 -3.64
C ILE A 301 5.95 -14.51 -4.25
N ALA A 302 5.95 -14.35 -5.58
CA ALA A 302 7.00 -13.64 -6.28
C ALA A 302 7.13 -12.19 -5.78
N GLY A 303 6.01 -11.50 -5.65
CA GLY A 303 5.96 -10.12 -5.18
C GLY A 303 6.29 -9.99 -3.70
N CYS A 304 6.06 -10.99 -2.85
CA CYS A 304 6.57 -10.99 -1.47
C CYS A 304 8.11 -10.90 -1.43
N VAL A 305 8.79 -11.64 -2.32
CA VAL A 305 10.26 -11.55 -2.46
C VAL A 305 10.67 -10.13 -2.89
N GLY A 306 10.04 -9.58 -3.92
CA GLY A 306 10.35 -8.24 -4.39
C GLY A 306 10.03 -7.13 -3.37
N ALA A 307 8.89 -7.22 -2.70
CA ALA A 307 8.44 -6.30 -1.66
C ALA A 307 9.37 -6.35 -0.43
N SER A 308 9.91 -7.52 -0.07
CA SER A 308 10.89 -7.63 1.02
C SER A 308 12.19 -6.90 0.69
N ALA A 309 12.67 -7.03 -0.55
CA ALA A 309 13.86 -6.31 -1.03
C ALA A 309 13.59 -4.80 -1.12
N ALA A 310 12.40 -4.39 -1.57
CA ALA A 310 12.01 -2.99 -1.62
C ALA A 310 11.88 -2.38 -0.22
N GLY A 311 11.27 -3.11 0.70
CA GLY A 311 11.15 -2.76 2.11
C GLY A 311 12.51 -2.54 2.74
N ALA A 312 13.44 -3.49 2.58
CA ALA A 312 14.81 -3.38 3.08
C ALA A 312 15.59 -2.20 2.46
N ALA A 313 15.33 -1.86 1.20
CA ALA A 313 15.97 -0.76 0.50
C ALA A 313 15.42 0.64 0.86
N GLY A 314 14.25 0.72 1.50
CA GLY A 314 13.70 2.00 1.99
C GLY A 314 12.25 2.32 1.62
N ALA A 315 11.47 1.37 1.08
CA ALA A 315 10.03 1.54 0.90
C ALA A 315 9.31 1.62 2.27
N ASP A 316 8.50 2.65 2.50
CA ASP A 316 7.81 2.84 3.80
C ASP A 316 6.42 2.20 3.83
N TYR A 317 5.87 1.95 2.66
CA TYR A 317 4.50 1.55 2.46
C TYR A 317 4.45 0.59 1.26
N LEU A 318 3.82 -0.56 1.42
CA LEU A 318 3.78 -1.63 0.42
C LEU A 318 2.34 -1.97 0.07
N CYS A 319 2.00 -1.99 -1.22
CA CYS A 319 0.71 -2.47 -1.67
C CYS A 319 0.80 -3.97 -1.92
N CYS A 320 -0.07 -4.75 -1.26
CA CYS A 320 -0.08 -6.19 -1.43
C CYS A 320 -0.57 -6.59 -2.82
N ILE A 321 -0.02 -7.71 -3.31
CA ILE A 321 -0.47 -8.38 -4.52
C ILE A 321 -1.14 -9.69 -4.10
N THR A 322 -2.23 -10.04 -4.76
CA THR A 322 -3.00 -11.26 -4.47
C THR A 322 -2.66 -12.36 -5.48
N PRO A 323 -2.99 -13.63 -5.22
CA PRO A 323 -2.93 -14.68 -6.24
C PRO A 323 -3.75 -14.38 -7.51
N ALA A 324 -4.70 -13.45 -7.46
CA ALA A 324 -5.53 -13.07 -8.60
C ALA A 324 -4.93 -11.94 -9.46
N GLU A 325 -3.75 -11.43 -9.12
CA GLU A 325 -3.05 -10.44 -9.95
C GLU A 325 -2.91 -10.95 -11.39
N HIS A 326 -3.11 -10.05 -12.36
CA HIS A 326 -3.16 -10.35 -13.79
C HIS A 326 -4.25 -11.35 -14.25
N LEU A 327 -5.07 -11.88 -13.34
CA LEU A 327 -6.08 -12.90 -13.64
C LEU A 327 -7.52 -12.40 -13.39
N GLY A 328 -7.74 -11.54 -12.40
CA GLY A 328 -9.06 -10.99 -12.13
C GLY A 328 -9.22 -10.35 -10.76
N LEU A 329 -10.47 -10.21 -10.30
CA LEU A 329 -10.76 -9.70 -8.96
C LEU A 329 -10.51 -10.78 -7.91
N PRO A 330 -9.79 -10.46 -6.81
CA PRO A 330 -9.50 -11.44 -5.77
C PRO A 330 -10.75 -11.81 -4.97
N THR A 331 -10.79 -13.06 -4.52
CA THR A 331 -11.71 -13.51 -3.46
C THR A 331 -11.23 -13.07 -2.07
N PRO A 332 -12.08 -13.11 -1.03
CA PRO A 332 -11.63 -12.84 0.35
C PRO A 332 -10.46 -13.71 0.82
N ALA A 333 -10.42 -14.99 0.40
CA ALA A 333 -9.32 -15.90 0.73
C ALA A 333 -8.00 -15.44 0.08
N GLN A 334 -8.04 -15.03 -1.19
CA GLN A 334 -6.88 -14.51 -1.91
C GLN A 334 -6.41 -13.16 -1.35
N VAL A 335 -7.32 -12.32 -0.84
CA VAL A 335 -6.96 -11.10 -0.10
C VAL A 335 -6.20 -11.44 1.18
N ARG A 336 -6.68 -12.41 1.97
CA ARG A 336 -5.99 -12.89 3.18
C ARG A 336 -4.59 -13.40 2.85
N GLU A 337 -4.47 -14.23 1.82
CA GLU A 337 -3.21 -14.84 1.38
C GLU A 337 -2.18 -13.78 0.95
N GLY A 338 -2.58 -12.85 0.07
CA GLY A 338 -1.72 -11.75 -0.37
C GLY A 338 -1.31 -10.83 0.77
N LEU A 339 -2.24 -10.47 1.66
CA LEU A 339 -1.94 -9.63 2.81
C LEU A 339 -0.93 -10.28 3.75
N LEU A 340 -1.09 -11.56 4.10
CA LEU A 340 -0.15 -12.26 4.98
C LEU A 340 1.24 -12.34 4.37
N ALA A 341 1.35 -12.60 3.06
CA ALA A 341 2.63 -12.55 2.36
C ALA A 341 3.29 -11.17 2.47
N TRP A 342 2.53 -10.07 2.36
CA TRP A 342 3.07 -8.72 2.52
C TRP A 342 3.40 -8.34 3.96
N ARG A 343 2.68 -8.88 4.96
CA ARG A 343 3.04 -8.72 6.36
C ARG A 343 4.39 -9.37 6.66
N ILE A 344 4.69 -10.52 6.03
CA ILE A 344 6.01 -11.15 6.09
C ILE A 344 7.06 -10.23 5.43
N ALA A 345 6.81 -9.75 4.21
CA ALA A 345 7.74 -8.87 3.50
C ALA A 345 8.04 -7.57 4.27
N ALA A 346 7.00 -6.94 4.83
CA ALA A 346 7.13 -5.74 5.65
C ALA A 346 7.97 -6.01 6.91
N HIS A 347 7.71 -7.12 7.62
CA HIS A 347 8.51 -7.49 8.80
C HIS A 347 9.98 -7.74 8.45
N ILE A 348 10.27 -8.42 7.32
CA ILE A 348 11.65 -8.60 6.84
C ILE A 348 12.32 -7.24 6.57
N GLY A 349 11.61 -6.31 5.94
CA GLY A 349 12.10 -4.95 5.71
C GLY A 349 12.36 -4.19 7.02
N ASP A 350 11.47 -4.34 8.01
CA ASP A 350 11.63 -3.77 9.36
C ASP A 350 12.83 -4.36 10.10
N LEU A 351 13.09 -5.66 9.98
CA LEU A 351 14.30 -6.30 10.52
C LEU A 351 15.56 -5.68 9.91
N ALA A 352 15.58 -5.53 8.59
CA ALA A 352 16.73 -4.98 7.87
C ALA A 352 16.99 -3.50 8.19
N ARG A 353 15.93 -2.69 8.35
CA ARG A 353 16.05 -1.23 8.51
C ARG A 353 16.08 -0.75 9.95
N LEU A 354 15.34 -1.42 10.83
CA LEU A 354 15.06 -0.95 12.18
C LEU A 354 15.56 -1.94 13.25
N GLY A 355 16.00 -3.15 12.87
CA GLY A 355 16.48 -4.16 13.81
C GLY A 355 15.40 -4.66 14.77
N LEU A 356 14.13 -4.69 14.36
CA LEU A 356 12.99 -5.07 15.20
C LEU A 356 12.88 -6.60 15.41
N ASP A 357 13.95 -7.23 15.90
CA ASP A 357 14.11 -8.69 16.02
C ASP A 357 13.48 -9.33 17.27
N MET A 358 12.94 -8.51 18.19
CA MET A 358 12.40 -8.96 19.47
C MET A 358 11.30 -10.04 19.35
N GLN A 359 10.48 -9.99 18.29
CA GLN A 359 9.43 -11.00 18.07
C GLN A 359 10.03 -12.32 17.58
N ASP A 360 10.98 -12.26 16.63
CA ASP A 360 11.73 -13.40 16.13
C ASP A 360 12.53 -14.08 17.25
N ARG A 361 13.18 -13.31 18.12
CA ARG A 361 13.90 -13.83 19.28
C ARG A 361 12.97 -14.58 20.23
N LYS A 362 11.80 -14.01 20.56
CA LYS A 362 10.81 -14.71 21.40
C LYS A 362 10.30 -15.99 20.75
N MET A 363 10.03 -15.95 19.44
CA MET A 363 9.67 -17.15 18.67
C MET A 363 10.78 -18.21 18.75
N ALA A 364 12.04 -17.80 18.58
CA ALA A 364 13.19 -18.67 18.70
C ALA A 364 13.34 -19.27 20.11
N GLU A 365 13.11 -18.49 21.16
CA GLU A 365 13.08 -18.98 22.55
C GLU A 365 11.99 -20.04 22.76
N LYS A 366 10.78 -19.83 22.22
CA LYS A 366 9.70 -20.83 22.29
C LYS A 366 10.02 -22.10 21.49
N ARG A 367 10.60 -21.97 20.30
CA ARG A 367 11.13 -23.11 19.51
C ARG A 367 12.21 -23.86 20.28
N ALA A 368 13.15 -23.11 20.86
CA ALA A 368 14.24 -23.64 21.65
C ALA A 368 13.70 -24.42 22.84
N LEU A 369 12.61 -23.95 23.48
CA LEU A 369 11.91 -24.59 24.59
C LEU A 369 11.02 -25.79 24.17
N MET A 370 10.77 -25.96 22.87
CA MET A 370 9.73 -26.86 22.32
C MET A 370 8.31 -26.51 22.82
N ASP A 371 8.08 -25.24 23.17
CA ASP A 371 6.79 -24.72 23.60
C ASP A 371 5.93 -24.41 22.36
N ARG A 372 5.16 -25.41 21.89
CA ARG A 372 4.30 -25.29 20.70
C ARG A 372 3.18 -24.28 20.89
N LYS A 373 2.52 -24.29 22.05
CA LYS A 373 1.46 -23.31 22.38
C LYS A 373 2.03 -21.89 22.35
N GLY A 374 3.22 -21.69 22.91
CA GLY A 374 3.96 -20.44 22.83
C GLY A 374 4.28 -20.02 21.39
N GLN A 375 4.76 -20.94 20.55
CA GLN A 375 5.03 -20.67 19.13
C GLN A 375 3.76 -20.25 18.39
N ILE A 376 2.65 -20.99 18.54
CA ILE A 376 1.36 -20.66 17.92
C ILE A 376 0.89 -19.27 18.35
N SER A 377 1.02 -18.94 19.65
CA SER A 377 0.59 -17.63 20.16
C SER A 377 1.40 -16.45 19.62
N LEU A 378 2.64 -16.69 19.20
CA LEU A 378 3.56 -15.69 18.65
C LEU A 378 3.58 -15.67 17.12
N ALA A 379 2.90 -16.61 16.46
CA ALA A 379 2.88 -16.69 15.01
C ALA A 379 2.17 -15.46 14.42
N LEU A 380 2.62 -15.03 13.23
CA LEU A 380 1.94 -13.99 12.45
C LEU A 380 0.48 -14.38 12.17
N ASP A 381 0.26 -15.66 11.88
CA ASP A 381 -1.05 -16.27 11.70
C ASP A 381 -1.19 -17.50 12.60
N PRO A 382 -1.72 -17.34 13.83
CA PRO A 382 -1.93 -18.45 14.75
C PRO A 382 -2.93 -19.50 14.24
N GLU A 383 -3.84 -19.11 13.34
CA GLU A 383 -4.82 -20.04 12.76
C GLU A 383 -4.15 -21.00 11.80
N ALA A 384 -3.35 -20.48 10.85
CA ALA A 384 -2.56 -21.30 9.94
C ALA A 384 -1.53 -22.18 10.67
N ALA A 385 -0.95 -21.68 11.76
CA ALA A 385 -0.04 -22.47 12.58
C ALA A 385 -0.75 -23.69 13.19
N ARG A 386 -1.97 -23.53 13.71
CA ARG A 386 -2.76 -24.65 14.30
C ARG A 386 -3.13 -25.70 13.27
N THR A 387 -3.64 -25.29 12.11
CA THR A 387 -4.12 -26.22 11.06
C THR A 387 -2.99 -27.05 10.44
N SER A 388 -1.73 -26.61 10.59
CA SER A 388 -0.54 -27.30 10.07
C SER A 388 0.01 -28.41 11.00
N GLY A 389 -0.78 -28.89 11.99
CA GLY A 389 -0.35 -29.95 12.91
C GLY A 389 0.54 -29.48 14.06
N ALA A 390 0.58 -28.16 14.33
CA ALA A 390 1.33 -27.62 15.46
C ALA A 390 0.77 -28.04 16.84
N ASP A 391 -0.44 -28.62 16.90
CA ASP A 391 -1.07 -29.13 18.12
C ASP A 391 -0.62 -30.55 18.53
N GLU A 392 0.08 -31.29 17.66
CA GLU A 392 0.67 -32.59 18.04
C GLU A 392 1.80 -32.42 19.07
N GLU A 393 2.12 -33.41 19.92
CA GLU A 393 3.24 -33.23 20.89
C GLU A 393 4.63 -33.32 20.23
N THR A 394 4.75 -34.03 19.11
CA THR A 394 6.04 -34.33 18.46
C THR A 394 6.04 -33.91 17.00
N CYS A 395 7.15 -33.29 16.55
CA CYS A 395 7.29 -32.87 15.15
C CYS A 395 7.43 -34.10 14.26
N THR A 396 6.51 -34.28 13.31
CA THR A 396 6.47 -35.42 12.40
C THR A 396 7.63 -35.44 11.40
N MET A 397 8.21 -34.28 11.10
CA MET A 397 9.36 -34.18 10.18
C MET A 397 10.60 -34.93 10.68
N CYS A 398 10.88 -34.89 12.00
CA CYS A 398 12.13 -35.45 12.54
C CYS A 398 11.92 -36.56 13.59
N GLY A 399 10.75 -36.65 14.22
CA GLY A 399 10.47 -37.61 15.29
C GLY A 399 11.56 -37.60 16.37
N ASP A 400 12.11 -38.77 16.67
CA ASP A 400 13.16 -38.98 17.67
C ASP A 400 14.52 -38.38 17.29
N PHE A 401 14.74 -38.12 15.99
CA PHE A 401 15.97 -37.51 15.47
C PHE A 401 15.90 -35.98 15.45
N CYS A 402 14.98 -35.38 16.21
CA CYS A 402 14.92 -33.93 16.36
C CYS A 402 16.25 -33.37 16.88
N ALA A 403 16.90 -32.53 16.07
CA ALA A 403 18.19 -31.93 16.39
C ALA A 403 18.21 -31.21 17.75
N LEU A 404 17.14 -30.49 18.11
CA LEU A 404 17.05 -29.81 19.41
C LEU A 404 17.00 -30.79 20.58
N ARG A 405 16.28 -31.93 20.44
CA ARG A 405 16.21 -32.98 21.48
C ARG A 405 17.55 -33.69 21.62
N LEU A 406 18.15 -34.07 20.49
CA LEU A 406 19.46 -34.71 20.45
C LEU A 406 20.52 -33.82 21.12
N MET A 407 20.63 -32.56 20.69
CA MET A 407 21.63 -31.65 21.25
C MET A 407 21.38 -31.35 22.73
N ARG A 408 20.12 -31.23 23.20
CA ARG A 408 19.82 -31.14 24.65
C ARG A 408 20.26 -32.38 25.44
N ARG A 409 20.16 -33.57 24.84
CA ARG A 409 20.55 -34.83 25.49
C ARG A 409 22.07 -34.97 25.59
N TYR A 410 22.80 -34.56 24.54
CA TYR A 410 24.24 -34.80 24.43
C TYR A 410 25.10 -33.61 24.87
N LEU A 411 24.69 -32.36 24.62
CA LEU A 411 25.32 -31.18 25.20
C LEU A 411 24.79 -30.99 26.62
N LYS A 412 25.37 -31.72 27.58
CA LYS A 412 25.07 -31.56 29.01
C LYS A 412 25.58 -30.18 29.48
N GLY A 413 24.68 -29.23 29.72
CA GLY A 413 25.00 -27.91 30.29
C GLY A 413 23.80 -26.95 30.27
N PRO A 414 23.82 -25.85 31.06
CA PRO A 414 22.80 -24.80 30.95
C PRO A 414 22.92 -24.11 29.58
N ARG A 415 21.76 -23.74 29.02
CA ARG A 415 21.68 -22.93 27.80
C ARG A 415 21.86 -21.46 28.10
#